data_AF-A0A3D0KQW6-F1
#
_entry.id   AF-A0A3D0KQW6-F1
#
_cell.length_a   1.000
_cell.length_b   1.000
_cell.length_c   1.000
_cell.angle_alpha   90.00
_cell.angle_beta   90.00
_cell.angle_gamma   90.00
#
_symmetry.space_group_name_H-M   'P 1'
#
loop_
_entity.id
_entity.type
_entity.pdbx_description
1 polymer ?
#
loop_
_entity_poly.entity_id
_entity_poly.type
_entity_poly.pdbx_seq_one_letter_code
_entity_poly.pdbx_strand_id
1 'polypeptide(L)'
;MTAITCVDDLRDIARKRTPRMFFDYCESGSWSESTLHANEADLQAIKFRQRVAIDVDERSTSAKMLGDDVTMPVALAPTGLTGMQHADGEILAAQAAEEFGVPFTLSTMSICSIEDVAENTTKPFWFQL
;
A
#
# COMPACT_ATOMS: atom_id res chain seq x y z
N MET A 1 -17.61 13.22 -10.56
CA MET A 1 -16.55 13.08 -9.53
C MET A 1 -15.31 13.76 -10.06
N THR A 2 -14.55 14.44 -9.22
CA THR A 2 -13.22 14.93 -9.58
C THR A 2 -12.36 13.74 -9.97
N ALA A 3 -11.52 13.88 -11.00
CA ALA A 3 -10.58 12.83 -11.38
C ALA A 3 -9.61 12.57 -10.22
N ILE A 4 -9.38 11.30 -9.90
CA ILE A 4 -8.37 10.87 -8.92
C ILE A 4 -7.02 10.85 -9.65
N THR A 5 -6.07 11.63 -9.16
CA THR A 5 -4.76 11.84 -9.83
C THR A 5 -3.58 11.52 -8.92
N CYS A 6 -3.77 11.53 -7.60
CA CYS A 6 -2.75 11.14 -6.63
C CYS A 6 -3.35 10.34 -5.46
N VAL A 7 -2.48 9.81 -4.61
CA VAL A 7 -2.89 9.07 -3.41
C VAL A 7 -3.61 9.97 -2.39
N ASP A 8 -3.27 11.26 -2.32
CA ASP A 8 -3.95 12.21 -1.43
C ASP A 8 -5.43 12.41 -1.79
N ASP A 9 -5.79 12.32 -3.08
CA ASP A 9 -7.19 12.34 -3.53
C ASP A 9 -7.96 11.14 -2.94
N LEU A 10 -7.33 9.97 -2.85
CA LEU A 10 -7.91 8.77 -2.23
C LEU A 10 -8.05 8.95 -0.72
N ARG A 11 -7.06 9.53 -0.06
CA ARG A 11 -7.07 9.86 1.37
C ARG A 11 -8.24 10.79 1.72
N ASP A 12 -8.46 11.81 0.90
CA ASP A 12 -9.59 12.74 1.06
C ASP A 12 -10.96 12.08 0.84
N ILE A 13 -11.04 11.11 -0.06
CA ILE A 13 -12.24 10.29 -0.25
C ILE A 13 -12.46 9.40 0.98
N ALA A 14 -11.41 8.74 1.49
CA ALA A 14 -11.48 7.90 2.69
C ALA A 14 -11.96 8.71 3.90
N ARG A 15 -11.41 9.91 4.12
CA ARG A 15 -11.85 10.84 5.18
C ARG A 15 -13.34 11.15 5.15
N LYS A 16 -13.93 11.21 3.96
CA LYS A 16 -15.36 11.52 3.76
C LYS A 16 -16.28 10.30 3.89
N ARG A 17 -15.75 9.08 3.66
CA ARG A 17 -16.56 7.85 3.58
C ARG A 17 -16.40 6.95 4.79
N THR A 18 -15.29 7.04 5.49
CA THR A 18 -14.98 6.21 6.65
C THR A 18 -15.43 6.90 7.95
N PRO A 19 -16.08 6.18 8.88
CA PRO A 19 -16.35 6.71 10.22
C PRO A 19 -15.08 7.26 10.86
N ARG A 20 -15.18 8.43 11.48
CA ARG A 20 -14.02 9.17 12.02
C ARG A 20 -13.10 8.31 12.89
N MET A 21 -13.67 7.46 13.75
CA MET A 21 -12.88 6.58 14.62
C MET A 21 -11.95 5.64 13.84
N PHE A 22 -12.41 5.07 12.73
CA PHE A 22 -11.60 4.16 11.92
C PHE A 22 -10.62 4.92 11.02
N PHE A 23 -11.02 6.09 10.52
CA PHE A 23 -10.10 6.97 9.78
C PHE A 23 -8.94 7.44 10.67
N ASP A 24 -9.24 7.96 11.87
CA ASP A 24 -8.23 8.44 12.83
C ASP A 24 -7.30 7.29 13.29
N TYR A 25 -7.81 6.05 13.40
CA TYR A 25 -6.97 4.88 13.68
C TYR A 25 -5.89 4.65 12.61
N CYS A 26 -6.25 4.77 11.32
CA CYS A 26 -5.31 4.59 10.22
C CYS A 26 -4.31 5.74 10.10
N GLU A 27 -4.76 6.95 10.41
CA GLU A 27 -4.03 8.19 10.09
C GLU A 27 -3.15 8.69 11.24
N SER A 28 -3.38 8.20 12.45
CA SER A 28 -2.65 8.66 13.64
C SER A 28 -1.23 8.10 13.73
N GLY A 29 -0.32 8.94 14.21
CA GLY A 29 1.04 8.57 14.59
C GLY A 29 1.20 8.43 16.10
N SER A 30 2.43 8.17 16.54
CA SER A 30 2.74 8.11 17.98
C SER A 30 2.83 9.51 18.59
N TRP A 31 2.11 9.75 19.69
CA TRP A 31 2.17 10.98 20.51
C TRP A 31 2.03 12.28 19.69
N SER A 32 3.14 13.00 19.48
CA SER A 32 3.18 14.27 18.75
C SER A 32 3.26 14.08 17.24
N GLU A 33 3.25 12.82 16.76
CA GLU A 33 3.27 12.45 15.35
C GLU A 33 4.51 12.97 14.59
N SER A 34 5.55 13.37 15.32
CA SER A 34 6.74 13.98 14.74
C SER A 34 7.45 13.04 13.77
N THR A 35 7.49 11.75 14.07
CA THR A 35 8.07 10.74 13.17
C THR A 35 7.21 10.51 11.92
N LEU A 36 5.88 10.56 12.05
CA LEU A 36 4.97 10.45 10.91
C LEU A 36 5.23 11.59 9.92
N HIS A 37 5.33 12.82 10.41
CA HIS A 37 5.67 13.98 9.57
C HIS A 37 7.10 13.94 9.03
N ALA A 38 8.06 13.46 9.82
CA ALA A 38 9.45 13.33 9.38
C ALA A 38 9.60 12.34 8.21
N ASN A 39 8.86 11.22 8.23
CA ASN A 39 8.90 10.23 7.13
C ASN A 39 8.63 10.86 5.76
N GLU A 40 7.67 11.78 5.68
CA GLU A 40 7.35 12.49 4.43
C GLU A 40 8.38 13.59 4.15
N ALA A 41 8.70 14.42 5.15
CA ALA A 41 9.62 15.54 5.00
C ALA A 41 11.01 15.10 4.53
N ASP A 42 11.52 13.97 5.05
CA ASP A 42 12.82 13.42 4.69
C ASP A 42 12.87 12.98 3.22
N LEU A 43 11.79 12.37 2.70
CA LEU A 43 11.69 12.02 1.28
C LEU A 43 11.59 13.26 0.39
N GLN A 44 10.82 14.28 0.81
CA GLN A 44 10.69 15.53 0.06
C GLN A 44 12.01 16.32 -0.01
N ALA A 45 12.89 16.17 0.98
CA ALA A 45 14.20 16.81 0.99
C ALA A 45 15.14 16.23 -0.09
N ILE A 46 14.95 14.98 -0.50
CA ILE A 46 15.74 14.32 -1.55
C ILE A 46 15.37 14.91 -2.92
N LYS A 47 16.37 15.39 -3.67
CA LYS A 47 16.18 15.96 -5.01
C LYS A 47 16.78 15.06 -6.08
N PHE A 48 16.15 15.02 -7.24
CA PHE A 48 16.68 14.29 -8.39
C PHE A 48 17.84 15.04 -9.04
N ARG A 49 18.95 14.34 -9.28
CA ARG A 49 19.96 14.77 -10.23
C ARG A 49 19.63 14.16 -11.59
N GLN A 50 18.81 14.84 -12.38
CA GLN A 50 18.37 14.36 -13.67
C GLN A 50 19.57 14.11 -14.60
N ARG A 51 19.58 12.95 -15.26
CA ARG A 51 20.47 12.66 -16.38
C ARG A 51 19.69 12.90 -17.67
N VAL A 52 20.26 13.70 -18.57
CA VAL A 52 19.62 14.13 -19.82
C VAL A 52 20.30 13.49 -21.03
N ALA A 53 19.64 13.52 -22.19
CA ALA A 53 20.11 12.92 -23.44
C ALA A 53 20.36 11.39 -23.33
N ILE A 54 19.48 10.70 -22.60
CA ILE A 54 19.45 9.24 -22.50
C ILE A 54 18.15 8.78 -23.15
N ASP A 55 18.23 7.78 -24.01
CA ASP A 55 17.06 7.10 -24.57
C ASP A 55 16.32 6.33 -23.47
N VAL A 56 15.01 6.57 -23.38
CA VAL A 56 14.12 5.98 -22.39
C VAL A 56 12.85 5.43 -23.04
N ASP A 57 12.89 5.11 -24.34
CA ASP A 57 11.75 4.53 -25.05
C ASP A 57 11.39 3.16 -24.46
N GLU A 58 12.38 2.35 -24.12
CA GLU A 58 12.21 1.07 -23.43
C GLU A 58 12.46 1.23 -21.92
N ARG A 59 11.39 1.39 -21.15
CA ARG A 59 11.44 1.44 -19.68
C ARG A 59 10.72 0.24 -19.09
N SER A 60 11.31 -0.32 -18.04
CA SER A 60 10.64 -1.30 -17.21
C SER A 60 10.85 -0.97 -15.73
N THR A 61 9.80 -1.13 -14.94
CA THR A 61 9.88 -1.16 -13.48
C THR A 61 10.01 -2.59 -12.95
N SER A 62 9.92 -3.60 -13.81
CA SER A 62 9.97 -5.01 -13.39
C SER A 62 11.25 -5.31 -12.62
N ALA A 63 11.13 -6.07 -11.54
CA ALA A 63 12.25 -6.44 -10.70
C ALA A 63 12.10 -7.87 -10.17
N LYS A 64 13.11 -8.33 -9.42
CA LYS A 64 13.00 -9.53 -8.59
C LYS A 64 12.95 -9.13 -7.12
N MET A 65 11.97 -9.65 -6.37
CA MET A 65 11.89 -9.51 -4.92
C MET A 65 11.93 -10.89 -4.28
N LEU A 66 12.96 -11.13 -3.46
CA LEU A 66 13.17 -12.42 -2.77
C LEU A 66 13.21 -13.65 -3.70
N GLY A 67 13.51 -13.46 -4.99
CA GLY A 67 13.58 -14.51 -6.01
C GLY A 67 12.41 -14.50 -7.00
N ASP A 68 11.29 -13.90 -6.63
CA ASP A 68 10.07 -13.83 -7.44
C ASP A 68 10.06 -12.61 -8.36
N ASP A 69 9.48 -12.76 -9.55
CA ASP A 69 9.29 -11.67 -10.50
C ASP A 69 8.12 -10.78 -10.06
N VAL A 70 8.35 -9.45 -10.05
CA VAL A 70 7.36 -8.43 -9.68
C VAL A 70 7.26 -7.35 -10.76
N THR A 71 6.06 -6.80 -10.96
CA THR A 71 5.80 -5.73 -11.94
C THR A 71 6.53 -4.42 -11.58
N MET A 72 6.71 -4.17 -10.29
CA MET A 72 7.52 -3.06 -9.76
C MET A 72 8.07 -3.39 -8.37
N PRO A 73 9.16 -2.76 -7.90
CA PRO A 73 9.82 -3.09 -6.64
C PRO A 73 9.12 -2.44 -5.43
N VAL A 74 7.82 -2.71 -5.28
CA VAL A 74 7.03 -2.32 -4.09
C VAL A 74 6.17 -3.50 -3.65
N ALA A 75 5.70 -3.43 -2.41
CA ALA A 75 4.73 -4.37 -1.85
C ALA A 75 3.70 -3.61 -1.02
N LEU A 76 2.52 -4.20 -0.86
CA LEU A 76 1.56 -3.72 0.13
C LEU A 76 2.05 -4.14 1.52
N ALA A 77 2.33 -3.14 2.35
CA ALA A 77 2.80 -3.32 3.71
C ALA A 77 1.70 -3.93 4.61
N PRO A 78 2.08 -4.69 5.66
CA PRO A 78 1.11 -5.26 6.58
C PRO A 78 0.43 -4.13 7.37
N THR A 79 -0.89 -4.07 7.27
CA THR A 79 -1.73 -3.18 8.05
C THR A 79 -2.81 -4.01 8.74
N GLY A 80 -3.06 -3.70 10.02
CA GLY A 80 -4.09 -4.37 10.79
C GLY A 80 -5.47 -3.75 10.55
N LEU A 81 -6.51 -4.55 10.77
CA LEU A 81 -7.89 -4.09 10.88
C LEU A 81 -8.42 -3.37 9.63
N THR A 82 -8.00 -3.77 8.42
CA THR A 82 -8.42 -3.07 7.19
C THR A 82 -9.90 -3.29 6.88
N GLY A 83 -10.50 -4.38 7.39
CA GLY A 83 -11.96 -4.57 7.46
C GLY A 83 -12.74 -3.44 8.15
N MET A 84 -12.10 -2.61 9.00
CA MET A 84 -12.73 -1.41 9.58
C MET A 84 -12.79 -0.23 8.60
N GLN A 85 -11.91 -0.21 7.60
CA GLN A 85 -11.86 0.83 6.59
C GLN A 85 -12.86 0.55 5.47
N HIS A 86 -12.95 -0.72 5.07
CA HIS A 86 -13.87 -1.21 4.06
C HIS A 86 -14.12 -2.70 4.31
N ALA A 87 -15.35 -3.17 4.04
CA ALA A 87 -15.65 -4.61 4.11
C ALA A 87 -14.67 -5.39 3.22
N ASP A 88 -14.20 -6.53 3.72
CA ASP A 88 -13.24 -7.41 3.02
C ASP A 88 -11.91 -6.74 2.64
N GLY A 89 -11.49 -5.72 3.40
CA GLY A 89 -10.32 -4.89 3.10
C GLY A 89 -9.05 -5.69 2.79
N GLU A 90 -8.73 -6.72 3.58
CA GLU A 90 -7.55 -7.56 3.37
C GLU A 90 -7.63 -8.37 2.08
N ILE A 91 -8.80 -8.93 1.79
CA ILE A 91 -9.06 -9.73 0.58
C ILE A 91 -8.95 -8.84 -0.66
N LEU A 92 -9.61 -7.67 -0.65
CA LEU A 92 -9.58 -6.73 -1.77
C LEU A 92 -8.17 -6.21 -2.02
N ALA A 93 -7.39 -5.95 -0.98
CA ALA A 93 -5.99 -5.54 -1.09
C ALA A 93 -5.11 -6.65 -1.69
N ALA A 94 -5.31 -7.90 -1.25
CA ALA A 94 -4.56 -9.04 -1.75
C ALA A 94 -4.87 -9.32 -3.24
N GLN A 95 -6.14 -9.23 -3.65
CA GLN A 95 -6.56 -9.36 -5.04
C GLN A 95 -5.99 -8.25 -5.93
N ALA A 96 -6.03 -7.00 -5.47
CA ALA A 96 -5.46 -5.87 -6.20
C ALA A 96 -3.94 -6.01 -6.38
N ALA A 97 -3.24 -6.47 -5.34
CA ALA A 97 -1.80 -6.73 -5.40
C ALA A 97 -1.46 -7.86 -6.38
N GLU A 98 -2.23 -8.95 -6.34
CA GLU A 98 -2.10 -10.10 -7.23
C GLU A 98 -2.33 -9.74 -8.70
N GLU A 99 -3.41 -8.98 -8.98
CA GLU A 99 -3.76 -8.52 -10.33
C GLU A 99 -2.66 -7.61 -10.90
N PHE A 100 -2.15 -6.68 -10.09
CA PHE A 100 -1.09 -5.77 -10.51
C PHE A 100 0.29 -6.47 -10.60
N GLY A 101 0.50 -7.55 -9.85
CA GLY A 101 1.73 -8.33 -9.83
C GLY A 101 2.78 -7.81 -8.84
N VAL A 102 2.34 -7.36 -7.65
CA VAL A 102 3.21 -6.98 -6.53
C VAL A 102 2.87 -7.80 -5.29
N PRO A 103 3.82 -8.01 -4.35
CA PRO A 103 3.54 -8.78 -3.15
C PRO A 103 2.56 -8.06 -2.21
N PHE A 104 1.71 -8.86 -1.57
CA PHE A 104 0.88 -8.45 -0.44
C PHE A 104 1.43 -9.05 0.85
N THR A 105 1.38 -8.30 1.95
CA THR A 105 1.76 -8.78 3.28
C THR A 105 0.55 -8.72 4.21
N LEU A 106 0.08 -9.87 4.68
CA LEU A 106 -0.98 -9.96 5.67
C LEU A 106 -0.42 -9.73 7.08
N SER A 107 -1.14 -8.98 7.91
CA SER A 107 -0.75 -8.73 9.32
C SER A 107 -1.36 -9.78 10.26
N THR A 108 -0.66 -10.14 11.35
CA THR A 108 -1.25 -10.85 12.50
C THR A 108 -2.52 -10.17 13.05
N MET A 109 -2.65 -8.85 12.87
CA MET A 109 -3.81 -8.06 13.32
C MET A 109 -4.87 -7.86 12.23
N SER A 110 -4.96 -8.76 11.24
CA SER A 110 -6.00 -8.73 10.20
C SER A 110 -7.40 -9.07 10.76
N ILE A 111 -8.45 -8.59 10.08
CA ILE A 111 -9.83 -9.05 10.35
C ILE A 111 -10.13 -10.36 9.63
N CYS A 112 -9.74 -10.47 8.36
CA CYS A 112 -9.81 -11.73 7.62
C CYS A 112 -8.74 -12.71 8.13
N SER A 113 -9.10 -13.99 8.22
CA SER A 113 -8.14 -15.05 8.54
C SER A 113 -7.16 -15.29 7.39
N ILE A 114 -6.05 -15.98 7.67
CA ILE A 114 -5.09 -16.38 6.63
C ILE A 114 -5.81 -17.25 5.59
N GLU A 115 -6.68 -18.13 6.06
CA GLU A 115 -7.49 -19.04 5.27
C GLU A 115 -8.43 -18.27 4.33
N ASP A 116 -9.18 -17.29 4.84
CA ASP A 116 -10.11 -16.50 4.02
C ASP A 116 -9.38 -15.75 2.89
N VAL A 117 -8.21 -15.17 3.19
CA VAL A 117 -7.40 -14.47 2.18
C VAL A 117 -6.83 -15.44 1.16
N ALA A 118 -6.37 -16.62 1.61
CA ALA A 118 -5.86 -17.67 0.74
C ALA A 118 -6.94 -18.28 -0.18
N GLU A 119 -8.18 -18.39 0.28
CA GLU A 119 -9.31 -18.86 -0.54
C GLU A 119 -9.69 -17.86 -1.66
N ASN A 120 -9.35 -16.58 -1.48
CA ASN A 120 -9.70 -15.50 -2.41
C ASN A 120 -8.53 -14.99 -3.27
N THR A 121 -7.37 -15.66 -3.20
CA THR A 121 -6.17 -15.35 -3.99
C THR A 121 -5.62 -16.61 -4.64
N THR A 122 -4.85 -16.47 -5.73
CA THR A 122 -4.24 -17.64 -6.42
C THR A 122 -2.73 -17.75 -6.22
N LYS A 123 -2.08 -16.67 -5.79
CA LYS A 123 -0.65 -16.59 -5.48
C LYS A 123 -0.40 -16.52 -3.97
N PRO A 124 0.72 -17.06 -3.48
CA PRO A 124 1.10 -16.91 -2.09
C PRO A 124 1.35 -15.44 -1.75
N PHE A 125 1.01 -15.05 -0.52
CA PHE A 125 1.30 -13.75 0.06
C PHE A 125 2.22 -13.88 1.26
N TRP A 126 2.84 -12.77 1.67
CA TRP A 126 3.70 -12.72 2.85
C TRP A 126 2.86 -12.60 4.12
N PHE A 127 3.41 -13.05 5.25
CA PHE A 127 2.77 -12.94 6.55
C PHE A 127 3.70 -12.24 7.55
N GLN A 128 3.21 -11.18 8.18
CA GLN A 128 3.90 -10.50 9.27
C GLN A 128 3.47 -11.12 10.59
N LEU A 129 4.41 -11.80 11.27
CA LEU A 129 4.22 -12.40 12.59
C LEU A 129 4.35 -11.35 13.71
#